data_AF-A0A1X9NJ06-F1
#
_entry.id   AF-A0A1X9NJ06-F1
#
_cell.length_a   1.000
_cell.length_b   1.000
_cell.length_c   1.000
_cell.angle_alpha   90.00
_cell.angle_beta   90.00
_cell.angle_gamma   90.00
#
_symmetry.space_group_name_H-M   'P 1'
#
loop_
_entity.id
_entity.type
_entity.pdbx_description
1 polymer ?
#
loop_
_entity_poly.entity_id
_entity_poly.type
_entity_poly.pdbx_seq_one_letter_code
_entity_poly.pdbx_strand_id
1 'polypeptide(L)'
;MSLFSDVVLENADALLSASKSIDFQKILSHDSAEVEKLKGALASLQIDRKRSDESLEQYASKPAGPSGSNESFDSLDDLPPLDDMAMVGSDESVDQAGFEAPFSNKEQIIEALAAEGLDGRAGMVYNSFSDSRTLPFSQAHHRRGVPQFDVVVAPDFAPVSGMHGVFITTSEIMSIILPSDNASADWQILKRKRFSSSEEMIDYLSLISAGFDLP
;
A
#
# COMPACT_ATOMS: atom_id res chain seq x y z
N MET A 1 25.45 -29.47 -8.87
CA MET A 1 24.73 -28.20 -9.06
C MET A 1 24.48 -27.99 -10.57
N SER A 2 23.43 -28.58 -11.15
CA SER A 2 23.10 -28.38 -12.59
C SER A 2 21.60 -28.51 -12.92
N LEU A 3 20.75 -29.01 -12.03
CA LEU A 3 19.35 -29.31 -12.34
C LEU A 3 18.47 -28.05 -12.55
N PHE A 4 18.83 -26.93 -11.93
CA PHE A 4 18.05 -25.68 -12.08
C PHE A 4 18.28 -25.00 -13.43
N SER A 5 19.48 -25.12 -14.01
CA SER A 5 19.78 -24.50 -15.31
C SER A 5 19.07 -25.21 -16.45
N ASP A 6 19.01 -26.55 -16.38
CA ASP A 6 18.37 -27.37 -17.43
C ASP A 6 16.85 -27.15 -17.46
N VAL A 7 16.21 -27.05 -16.29
CA VAL A 7 14.76 -26.78 -16.18
C VAL A 7 14.41 -25.38 -16.68
N VAL A 8 15.27 -24.38 -16.44
CA VAL A 8 15.04 -23.01 -16.94
C VAL A 8 15.21 -22.94 -18.46
N LEU A 9 16.21 -23.64 -19.01
CA LEU A 9 16.43 -23.72 -20.45
C LEU A 9 15.28 -24.46 -21.16
N GLU A 10 14.82 -25.58 -20.61
CA GLU A 10 13.70 -26.34 -21.15
C GLU A 10 12.39 -25.52 -21.14
N ASN A 11 12.13 -24.78 -20.07
CA ASN A 11 10.98 -23.88 -19.99
C ASN A 11 11.08 -22.71 -20.98
N ALA A 12 12.29 -22.16 -21.18
CA ALA A 12 12.52 -21.09 -22.14
C ALA A 12 12.32 -21.56 -23.59
N ASP A 13 12.79 -22.75 -23.94
CA ASP A 13 12.58 -23.36 -25.25
C ASP A 13 11.10 -23.72 -25.47
N ALA A 14 10.40 -24.20 -24.44
CA ALA A 14 8.97 -24.45 -24.49
C ALA A 14 8.17 -23.15 -24.75
N LEU A 15 8.53 -22.05 -24.08
CA LEU A 15 7.94 -20.72 -24.31
C LEU A 15 8.23 -20.19 -25.71
N LEU A 16 9.46 -20.38 -26.20
CA LEU A 16 9.85 -19.93 -27.54
C LEU A 16 9.12 -20.73 -28.64
N SER A 17 8.92 -22.04 -28.43
CA SER A 17 8.14 -22.88 -29.34
C SER A 17 6.65 -22.50 -29.32
N ALA A 18 6.08 -22.31 -28.13
CA ALA A 18 4.69 -21.89 -27.97
C ALA A 18 4.44 -20.54 -28.64
N SER A 19 5.29 -19.54 -28.39
CA SER A 19 5.15 -18.19 -29.00
C SER A 19 5.26 -18.19 -30.52
N LYS A 20 6.08 -19.06 -31.11
CA LYS A 20 6.19 -19.18 -32.57
C LYS A 20 5.01 -19.90 -33.22
N SER A 21 4.30 -20.75 -32.46
CA SER A 21 3.16 -21.51 -32.97
C SER A 21 1.82 -20.77 -32.88
N ILE A 22 1.79 -19.61 -32.22
CA ILE A 22 0.61 -18.79 -31.99
C ILE A 22 0.59 -17.60 -32.94
N ASP A 23 -0.50 -17.44 -33.69
CA ASP A 23 -0.72 -16.29 -34.56
C ASP A 23 -1.47 -15.19 -33.80
N PHE A 24 -0.72 -14.25 -33.21
CA PHE A 24 -1.29 -13.16 -32.40
C PHE A 24 -2.25 -12.24 -33.17
N GLN A 25 -2.13 -12.16 -34.50
CA GLN A 25 -3.06 -11.38 -35.33
C GLN A 25 -4.45 -12.02 -35.37
N LYS A 26 -4.51 -13.36 -35.37
CA LYS A 26 -5.78 -14.10 -35.35
C LYS A 26 -6.43 -14.13 -33.97
N ILE A 27 -5.64 -14.03 -32.91
CA ILE A 27 -6.14 -13.82 -31.54
C ILE A 27 -6.82 -12.45 -31.43
N LEU A 28 -6.24 -11.40 -32.01
CA LEU A 28 -6.86 -10.07 -32.03
C LEU A 28 -8.20 -10.07 -32.79
N SER A 29 -8.35 -10.92 -33.80
CA SER A 29 -9.63 -11.15 -34.50
C SER A 29 -10.56 -12.17 -33.83
N HIS A 30 -10.27 -12.60 -32.59
CA HIS A 30 -11.05 -13.56 -31.81
C HIS A 30 -11.32 -14.90 -32.51
N ASP A 31 -10.34 -15.43 -33.25
CA ASP A 31 -10.42 -16.79 -33.79
C ASP A 31 -10.37 -17.81 -32.63
N SER A 32 -11.44 -18.58 -32.47
CA SER A 32 -11.60 -19.53 -31.35
C SER A 32 -10.54 -20.63 -31.36
N ALA A 33 -10.01 -21.01 -32.53
CA ALA A 33 -8.99 -22.05 -32.66
C ALA A 33 -7.63 -21.60 -32.11
N GLU A 34 -7.25 -20.33 -32.29
CA GLU A 34 -5.98 -19.79 -31.80
C GLU A 34 -6.04 -19.44 -30.31
N VAL A 35 -7.21 -19.03 -29.82
CA VAL A 35 -7.45 -18.82 -28.37
C VAL A 35 -7.37 -20.14 -27.59
N GLU A 36 -7.85 -21.26 -28.15
CA GLU A 36 -7.68 -22.57 -27.54
C GLU A 36 -6.21 -23.02 -27.49
N LYS A 37 -5.43 -22.77 -28.55
CA LYS A 37 -3.99 -23.05 -28.56
C LYS A 37 -3.24 -22.26 -27.49
N LEU A 38 -3.57 -20.98 -27.32
CA LEU A 38 -3.01 -20.15 -26.25
C LEU A 38 -3.35 -20.70 -24.85
N LYS A 39 -4.61 -21.09 -24.63
CA LYS A 39 -5.04 -21.71 -23.37
C LYS A 39 -4.33 -23.03 -23.09
N GLY A 40 -4.14 -23.86 -24.12
CA GLY A 40 -3.39 -25.11 -24.04
C GLY A 40 -1.91 -24.89 -23.70
N ALA A 41 -1.27 -23.92 -24.35
CA ALA A 41 0.11 -23.55 -24.06
C ALA A 41 0.28 -23.03 -22.61
N LEU A 42 -0.64 -22.18 -22.14
CA LEU A 42 -0.65 -21.68 -20.76
C LEU A 42 -0.83 -22.81 -19.73
N ALA A 43 -1.71 -23.77 -20.00
CA ALA A 43 -1.90 -24.94 -19.14
C ALA A 43 -0.66 -25.85 -19.10
N SER A 44 0.04 -25.98 -20.24
CA SER A 44 1.29 -26.76 -20.36
C SER A 44 2.43 -26.16 -19.54
N LEU A 45 2.45 -24.84 -19.41
CA LEU A 45 3.50 -24.10 -18.72
C LEU A 45 3.36 -24.07 -17.19
N GLN A 46 2.33 -24.71 -16.60
CA GLN A 46 2.09 -24.80 -15.15
C GLN A 46 2.35 -23.48 -14.39
N ILE A 47 1.94 -22.34 -14.98
CA ILE A 47 2.12 -21.01 -14.34
C ILE A 47 1.15 -20.85 -13.15
N ASP A 48 0.17 -21.75 -13.00
CA ASP A 48 -0.76 -21.77 -11.87
C ASP A 48 -0.47 -22.93 -10.88
N ARG A 49 -0.40 -22.57 -9.59
CA ARG A 49 -0.25 -23.41 -8.37
C ARG A 49 1.17 -23.65 -7.81
N LYS A 50 1.91 -22.57 -7.56
CA LYS A 50 2.61 -22.44 -6.26
C LYS A 50 1.91 -21.39 -5.40
N ARG A 51 0.61 -21.62 -5.13
CA ARG A 51 0.01 -21.09 -3.89
C ARG A 51 0.47 -22.05 -2.81
N SER A 52 1.35 -21.58 -1.93
CA SER A 52 1.67 -22.26 -0.69
C SER A 52 0.36 -22.45 0.08
N ASP A 53 -0.12 -23.68 0.18
CA ASP A 53 -1.16 -24.07 1.15
C ASP A 53 -0.53 -24.00 2.55
N GLU A 54 -0.34 -22.79 3.08
CA GLU A 54 -0.19 -22.60 4.52
C GLU A 54 -1.59 -22.58 5.12
N SER A 55 -2.02 -23.76 5.61
CA SER A 55 -3.31 -23.96 6.26
C SER A 55 -3.52 -22.97 7.41
N LEU A 56 -4.65 -22.27 7.38
CA LEU A 56 -5.20 -21.37 8.40
C LEU A 56 -5.27 -21.96 9.82
N GLU A 57 -5.10 -23.28 9.97
CA GLU A 57 -5.10 -23.98 11.25
C GLU A 57 -3.91 -23.60 12.16
N GLN A 58 -2.82 -23.06 11.61
CA GLN A 58 -1.65 -22.64 12.40
C GLN A 58 -1.89 -21.40 13.27
N TYR A 59 -2.91 -20.58 12.97
CA TYR A 59 -3.22 -19.39 13.76
C TYR A 59 -4.13 -19.66 14.97
N ALA A 60 -4.85 -20.79 14.99
CA ALA A 60 -5.76 -21.14 16.09
C ALA A 60 -5.04 -21.76 17.31
N SER A 61 -3.75 -22.11 17.17
CA SER A 61 -3.01 -22.88 18.19
C SER A 61 -2.00 -22.04 18.99
N LYS A 62 -1.98 -20.72 18.86
CA LYS A 62 -1.07 -19.88 19.64
C LYS A 62 -1.71 -19.53 21.00
N PRO A 63 -1.23 -20.10 22.13
CA PRO A 63 -1.77 -19.77 23.44
C PRO A 63 -1.50 -18.30 23.75
N ALA A 64 -2.58 -17.58 24.08
CA ALA A 64 -2.51 -16.27 24.71
C ALA A 64 -1.78 -16.39 26.05
N GLY A 65 -0.79 -15.56 26.26
CA GLY A 65 -0.21 -15.30 27.58
C GLY A 65 0.30 -13.87 27.65
N PRO A 66 0.65 -13.38 28.84
CA PRO A 66 0.02 -13.59 30.14
C PRO A 66 -0.75 -12.32 30.57
N SER A 67 -1.84 -12.54 31.31
CA SER A 67 -2.59 -11.50 31.99
C SER A 67 -1.68 -10.62 32.85
N GLY A 68 -1.63 -9.34 32.51
CA GLY A 68 -1.08 -8.29 33.35
C GLY A 68 -1.94 -8.15 34.61
N SER A 69 -1.30 -8.45 35.74
CA SER A 69 -1.56 -8.01 37.11
C SER A 69 -2.72 -7.02 37.33
N ASN A 70 -3.75 -7.52 38.02
CA ASN A 70 -4.55 -6.74 38.97
C ASN A 70 -3.60 -6.15 40.02
N GLU A 71 -3.30 -4.86 39.92
CA GLU A 71 -2.79 -4.10 41.07
C GLU A 71 -3.98 -3.57 41.87
N SER A 72 -4.04 -4.08 43.09
CA SER A 72 -4.84 -3.63 44.22
C SER A 72 -4.70 -2.13 44.45
N PHE A 73 -5.77 -1.37 44.23
CA PHE A 73 -5.93 0.01 44.69
C PHE A 73 -6.68 -0.02 46.03
N ASP A 74 -5.93 -0.27 47.09
CA ASP A 74 -6.36 -0.17 48.48
C ASP A 74 -5.78 1.13 49.06
N SER A 75 -6.54 1.80 49.92
CA SER A 75 -6.25 3.10 50.60
C SER A 75 -6.84 4.35 49.95
N LEU A 76 -8.10 4.62 50.27
CA LEU A 76 -8.79 5.88 50.04
C LEU A 76 -9.23 6.45 51.40
N ASP A 77 -8.26 6.90 52.20
CA ASP A 77 -8.46 7.57 53.49
C ASP A 77 -7.20 8.38 53.85
N ASP A 78 -7.07 9.58 53.29
CA ASP A 78 -6.42 10.73 53.95
C ASP A 78 -6.52 11.99 53.06
N LEU A 79 -7.63 12.71 53.17
CA LEU A 79 -7.76 14.07 52.63
C LEU A 79 -7.67 15.06 53.79
N PRO A 80 -6.62 15.91 53.88
CA PRO A 80 -6.65 17.05 54.77
C PRO A 80 -7.58 18.15 54.21
N PRO A 81 -8.26 18.91 55.08
CA PRO A 81 -9.27 19.89 54.70
C PRO A 81 -8.64 21.10 53.99
N LEU A 82 -9.33 21.57 52.95
CA LEU A 82 -9.07 22.81 52.23
C LEU A 82 -9.45 24.01 53.11
N ASP A 83 -8.47 24.61 53.78
CA ASP A 83 -8.57 25.96 54.31
C ASP A 83 -7.37 26.79 53.83
N ASP A 84 -7.72 27.88 53.14
CA ASP A 84 -7.02 29.17 53.09
C ASP A 84 -5.55 29.21 52.56
N MET A 85 -5.37 29.78 51.36
CA MET A 85 -4.70 31.09 51.16
C MET A 85 -4.04 31.26 49.77
N ALA A 86 -4.46 32.34 49.11
CA ALA A 86 -3.67 33.40 48.49
C ALA A 86 -2.57 33.11 47.44
N MET A 87 -2.78 33.72 46.26
CA MET A 87 -1.82 34.52 45.47
C MET A 87 -0.37 34.04 45.37
N VAL A 88 0.01 33.49 44.22
CA VAL A 88 1.34 33.71 43.61
C VAL A 88 1.17 33.85 42.10
N GLY A 89 1.47 35.04 41.59
CA GLY A 89 1.80 35.23 40.18
C GLY A 89 3.25 34.81 39.93
N SER A 90 3.47 34.10 38.83
CA SER A 90 4.73 33.85 38.09
C SER A 90 4.26 33.14 36.81
N ASP A 91 4.24 33.80 35.65
CA ASP A 91 5.38 33.81 34.72
C ASP A 91 6.01 32.42 34.60
N GLU A 92 5.42 31.58 33.73
CA GLU A 92 6.14 30.73 32.79
C GLU A 92 5.16 29.83 32.03
N SER A 93 5.59 29.46 30.82
CA SER A 93 5.04 28.42 29.96
C SER A 93 3.79 28.83 29.17
N VAL A 94 3.64 28.50 27.89
CA VAL A 94 4.21 27.38 27.13
C VAL A 94 4.25 27.84 25.67
N ASP A 95 5.32 27.52 24.96
CA ASP A 95 5.33 27.44 23.50
C ASP A 95 4.05 26.74 23.04
N GLN A 96 3.14 27.51 22.46
CA GLN A 96 1.94 26.97 21.86
C GLN A 96 2.39 26.23 20.61
N ALA A 97 2.72 24.95 20.81
CA ALA A 97 2.88 23.97 19.76
C ALA A 97 1.79 24.23 18.72
N GLY A 98 2.24 24.63 17.53
CA GLY A 98 1.38 24.85 16.38
C GLY A 98 0.63 23.56 16.11
N PHE A 99 -0.60 23.49 16.61
CA PHE A 99 -1.60 22.61 16.04
C PHE A 99 -1.86 23.16 14.63
N GLU A 100 -1.02 22.78 13.68
CA GLU A 100 -1.33 22.93 12.27
C GLU A 100 -2.64 22.17 12.05
N ALA A 101 -3.67 22.90 11.64
CA ALA A 101 -4.96 22.30 11.35
C ALA A 101 -4.76 21.23 10.26
N PRO A 102 -5.51 20.12 10.30
CA PRO A 102 -5.50 19.15 9.20
C PRO A 102 -5.77 19.87 7.88
N PHE A 103 -5.08 19.45 6.82
CA PHE A 103 -5.11 20.11 5.51
C PHE A 103 -6.54 20.42 5.12
N SER A 104 -6.88 21.71 5.01
CA SER A 104 -8.23 22.11 4.64
C SER A 104 -8.41 22.16 3.12
N ASN A 105 -7.30 22.15 2.37
CA ASN A 105 -7.30 22.25 0.92
C ASN A 105 -6.24 21.34 0.26
N LYS A 106 -6.63 20.77 -0.88
CA LYS A 106 -5.74 20.04 -1.81
C LYS A 106 -4.48 20.82 -2.19
N GLU A 107 -4.57 22.14 -2.31
CA GLU A 107 -3.46 23.02 -2.68
C GLU A 107 -2.33 22.98 -1.65
N GLN A 108 -2.66 22.92 -0.35
CA GLN A 108 -1.67 22.82 0.72
C GLN A 108 -0.92 21.49 0.70
N ILE A 109 -1.63 20.39 0.37
CA ILE A 109 -1.01 19.07 0.19
C ILE A 109 -0.02 19.12 -0.98
N ILE A 110 -0.40 19.74 -2.10
CA ILE A 110 0.47 19.88 -3.27
C ILE A 110 1.68 20.74 -2.96
N GLU A 111 1.52 21.84 -2.23
CA GLU A 111 2.61 22.71 -1.81
C GLU A 111 3.60 21.99 -0.90
N ALA A 112 3.10 21.23 0.08
CA ALA A 112 3.92 20.39 0.95
C ALA A 112 4.70 19.32 0.15
N LEU A 113 4.05 18.68 -0.84
CA LEU A 113 4.73 17.73 -1.73
C LEU A 113 5.79 18.40 -2.60
N ALA A 114 5.55 19.64 -3.06
CA ALA A 114 6.50 20.39 -3.87
C ALA A 114 7.72 20.84 -3.07
N ALA A 115 7.55 21.21 -1.79
CA ALA A 115 8.67 21.54 -0.90
C ALA A 115 9.66 20.37 -0.76
N GLU A 116 9.16 19.14 -0.80
CA GLU A 116 9.94 17.90 -0.70
C GLU A 116 10.36 17.32 -2.07
N GLY A 117 10.05 18.00 -3.17
CA GLY A 117 10.40 17.54 -4.53
C GLY A 117 9.62 16.31 -5.01
N LEU A 118 8.44 16.06 -4.45
CA LEU A 118 7.54 14.96 -4.81
C LEU A 118 6.44 15.39 -5.80
N ASP A 119 6.43 16.64 -6.24
CA ASP A 119 5.47 17.22 -7.18
C ASP A 119 5.42 16.46 -8.52
N GLY A 120 6.57 16.05 -9.04
CA GLY A 120 6.67 15.28 -10.29
C GLY A 120 5.99 13.91 -10.25
N ARG A 121 5.64 13.42 -9.05
CA ARG A 121 4.99 12.13 -8.82
C ARG A 121 3.53 12.27 -8.43
N ALA A 122 3.07 13.49 -8.16
CA ALA A 122 1.67 13.77 -7.89
C ALA A 122 0.81 13.49 -9.12
N GLY A 123 -0.34 12.86 -8.91
CA GLY A 123 -1.24 12.39 -9.96
C GLY A 123 -0.80 11.10 -10.67
N MET A 124 0.33 10.52 -10.28
CA MET A 124 0.88 9.31 -10.88
C MET A 124 0.67 8.10 -9.96
N VAL A 125 0.71 6.90 -10.53
CA VAL A 125 0.81 5.62 -9.82
C VAL A 125 2.00 4.84 -10.37
N TYR A 126 2.59 4.01 -9.52
CA TYR A 126 3.56 3.02 -9.96
C TYR A 126 2.84 1.96 -10.80
N ASN A 127 3.46 1.50 -11.88
CA ASN A 127 2.93 0.48 -12.77
C ASN A 127 4.00 -0.58 -13.05
N SER A 128 3.71 -1.83 -12.69
CA SER A 128 4.56 -2.97 -13.03
C SER A 128 4.08 -3.76 -14.26
N PHE A 129 2.92 -3.43 -14.83
CA PHE A 129 2.38 -4.12 -16.00
C PHE A 129 3.03 -3.67 -17.32
N SER A 130 3.76 -2.56 -17.31
CA SER A 130 4.41 -2.00 -18.51
C SER A 130 5.86 -1.62 -18.22
N ASP A 131 6.65 -1.45 -19.28
CA ASP A 131 8.03 -0.93 -19.16
C ASP A 131 8.10 0.46 -18.52
N SER A 132 7.02 1.25 -18.63
CA SER A 132 6.89 2.51 -17.89
C SER A 132 6.51 2.22 -16.43
N ARG A 133 7.45 2.51 -15.52
CA ARG A 133 7.26 2.32 -14.07
C ARG A 133 6.25 3.28 -13.45
N THR A 134 5.91 4.36 -14.14
CA THR A 134 4.90 5.32 -13.69
C THR A 134 3.84 5.52 -14.77
N LEU A 135 2.62 5.74 -14.32
CA LEU A 135 1.45 5.96 -15.17
C LEU A 135 0.55 7.00 -14.51
N PRO A 136 -0.04 7.96 -15.24
CA PRO A 136 -1.04 8.86 -14.66
C PRO A 136 -2.23 8.07 -14.12
N PHE A 137 -2.68 8.37 -12.90
CA PHE A 137 -3.82 7.67 -12.29
C PHE A 137 -5.10 7.81 -13.14
N SER A 138 -5.22 8.88 -13.93
CA SER A 138 -6.32 9.05 -14.88
C SER A 138 -6.39 7.98 -15.97
N GLN A 139 -5.27 7.32 -16.27
CA GLN A 139 -5.15 6.24 -17.25
C GLN A 139 -5.29 4.84 -16.63
N ALA A 140 -5.48 4.74 -15.31
CA ALA A 140 -5.75 3.46 -14.67
C ALA A 140 -7.03 2.83 -15.22
N HIS A 141 -7.05 1.50 -15.33
CA HIS A 141 -8.12 0.73 -15.98
C HIS A 141 -9.50 1.03 -15.39
N HIS A 142 -9.58 1.22 -14.08
CA HIS A 142 -10.76 1.71 -13.37
C HIS A 142 -10.37 2.26 -11.98
N ARG A 143 -11.35 2.83 -11.29
CA ARG A 143 -11.20 3.40 -9.92
C ARG A 143 -12.02 2.67 -8.85
N ARG A 144 -12.64 1.53 -9.18
CA ARG A 144 -13.40 0.73 -8.19
C ARG A 144 -12.51 0.32 -7.01
N GLY A 145 -13.04 0.47 -5.79
CA GLY A 145 -12.31 0.17 -4.55
C GLY A 145 -11.39 1.29 -4.05
N VAL A 146 -11.17 2.35 -4.85
CA VAL A 146 -10.40 3.52 -4.40
C VAL A 146 -11.31 4.41 -3.54
N PRO A 147 -10.97 4.67 -2.26
CA PRO A 147 -11.69 5.62 -1.41
C PRO A 147 -11.64 7.05 -1.97
N GLN A 148 -12.40 7.96 -1.37
CA GLN A 148 -12.23 9.38 -1.68
C GLN A 148 -10.84 9.86 -1.23
N PHE A 149 -10.19 10.67 -2.07
CA PHE A 149 -8.85 11.21 -1.83
C PHE A 149 -8.70 12.58 -2.50
N ASP A 150 -7.72 13.35 -2.05
CA ASP A 150 -7.41 14.69 -2.56
C ASP A 150 -6.26 14.64 -3.56
N VAL A 151 -5.20 13.90 -3.22
CA VAL A 151 -3.98 13.73 -4.03
C VAL A 151 -3.58 12.26 -4.06
N VAL A 152 -3.01 11.82 -5.18
CA VAL A 152 -2.36 10.50 -5.31
C VAL A 152 -0.91 10.72 -5.72
N VAL A 153 0.00 9.91 -5.20
CA VAL A 153 1.44 9.99 -5.50
C VAL A 153 1.95 8.60 -5.88
N ALA A 154 2.77 8.53 -6.92
CA ALA A 154 3.43 7.28 -7.30
C ALA A 154 4.53 6.95 -6.28
N PRO A 155 4.55 5.78 -5.64
CA PRO A 155 5.64 5.31 -4.78
C PRO A 155 6.86 4.85 -5.61
N ASP A 156 8.04 4.75 -4.98
CA ASP A 156 9.27 4.30 -5.66
C ASP A 156 9.31 2.78 -5.81
N PHE A 157 8.67 2.13 -4.85
CA PHE A 157 8.57 0.70 -4.75
C PHE A 157 7.11 0.25 -4.62
N ALA A 158 6.82 -0.93 -5.16
CA ALA A 158 5.55 -1.61 -4.95
C ALA A 158 5.80 -2.95 -4.23
N PRO A 159 5.08 -3.22 -3.13
CA PRO A 159 5.28 -4.45 -2.36
C PRO A 159 4.86 -5.71 -3.12
N VAL A 160 3.98 -5.56 -4.12
CA VAL A 160 3.50 -6.63 -4.99
C VAL A 160 3.42 -6.14 -6.43
N SER A 161 3.41 -7.09 -7.37
CA SER A 161 3.08 -6.79 -8.77
C SER A 161 1.66 -6.22 -8.86
N GLY A 162 1.53 -5.16 -9.63
CA GLY A 162 0.32 -4.38 -9.76
C GLY A 162 0.54 -2.95 -10.24
N MET A 163 -0.52 -2.16 -10.14
CA MET A 163 -0.41 -0.71 -9.95
C MET A 163 -0.40 -0.39 -8.46
N HIS A 164 0.40 0.58 -8.04
CA HIS A 164 0.47 1.01 -6.65
C HIS A 164 0.43 2.54 -6.57
N GLY A 165 -0.46 3.07 -5.74
CA GLY A 165 -0.57 4.50 -5.48
C GLY A 165 -0.63 4.77 -3.98
N VAL A 166 -0.06 5.90 -3.57
CA VAL A 166 -0.22 6.44 -2.23
C VAL A 166 -1.24 7.58 -2.31
N PHE A 167 -2.41 7.35 -1.72
CA PHE A 167 -3.56 8.24 -1.75
C PHE A 167 -3.61 9.03 -0.45
N ILE A 168 -3.68 10.35 -0.58
CA ILE A 168 -3.62 11.30 0.52
C ILE A 168 -4.96 12.03 0.57
N THR A 169 -5.52 12.09 1.77
CA THR A 169 -6.70 12.89 2.12
C THR A 169 -6.26 14.04 3.03
N THR A 170 -7.22 14.79 3.58
CA THR A 170 -6.96 15.83 4.58
C THR A 170 -6.34 15.33 5.90
N SER A 171 -6.54 14.06 6.26
CA SER A 171 -6.12 13.52 7.58
C SER A 171 -5.54 12.11 7.56
N GLU A 172 -5.58 11.44 6.42
CA GLU A 172 -5.07 10.07 6.29
C GLU A 172 -4.34 9.84 4.97
N ILE A 173 -3.33 8.98 5.06
CA ILE A 173 -2.55 8.46 3.94
C ILE A 173 -2.84 6.96 3.80
N MET A 174 -3.03 6.53 2.56
CA MET A 174 -3.41 5.17 2.21
C MET A 174 -2.53 4.65 1.09
N SER A 175 -1.85 3.52 1.32
CA SER A 175 -1.21 2.74 0.27
C SER A 175 -2.26 1.80 -0.32
N ILE A 176 -2.52 1.91 -1.62
CA ILE A 176 -3.56 1.14 -2.30
C ILE A 176 -2.98 0.54 -3.58
N ILE A 177 -3.23 -0.75 -3.79
CA ILE A 177 -2.77 -1.49 -4.96
C ILE A 177 -3.91 -1.94 -5.84
N LEU A 178 -3.66 -2.06 -7.14
CA LEU A 178 -4.46 -2.88 -8.05
C LEU A 178 -3.61 -4.09 -8.48
N PRO A 179 -3.88 -5.30 -7.95
CA PRO A 179 -2.99 -6.45 -8.10
C PRO A 179 -2.99 -7.05 -9.52
N SER A 180 -4.00 -6.75 -10.34
CA SER A 180 -4.08 -7.21 -11.72
C SER A 180 -4.69 -6.16 -12.64
N ASP A 181 -4.38 -6.25 -13.92
CA ASP A 181 -4.90 -5.39 -14.98
C ASP A 181 -6.33 -5.79 -15.42
N ASN A 182 -6.89 -6.84 -14.80
CA ASN A 182 -8.22 -7.34 -15.08
C ASN A 182 -9.29 -6.35 -14.61
N ALA A 183 -10.22 -6.03 -15.49
CA ALA A 183 -11.36 -5.16 -15.23
C ALA A 183 -12.33 -5.67 -14.16
N SER A 184 -12.12 -6.85 -13.55
CA SER A 184 -12.88 -7.36 -12.39
C SER A 184 -12.15 -7.22 -11.05
N ALA A 185 -10.85 -6.92 -11.04
CA ALA A 185 -10.13 -6.67 -9.79
C ALA A 185 -10.57 -5.34 -9.19
N ASP A 186 -10.42 -5.18 -7.89
CA ASP A 186 -10.67 -3.90 -7.21
C ASP A 186 -9.38 -3.42 -6.57
N TRP A 187 -9.27 -2.10 -6.41
CA TRP A 187 -8.17 -1.51 -5.66
C TRP A 187 -8.28 -1.93 -4.19
N GLN A 188 -7.18 -2.39 -3.62
CA GLN A 188 -7.08 -2.92 -2.26
C GLN A 188 -6.17 -2.05 -1.41
N ILE A 189 -6.67 -1.64 -0.25
CA ILE A 189 -5.90 -0.86 0.72
C ILE A 189 -4.93 -1.81 1.43
N LEU A 190 -3.64 -1.55 1.32
CA LEU A 190 -2.60 -2.28 2.03
C LEU A 190 -2.28 -1.67 3.39
N LYS A 191 -2.10 -0.35 3.41
CA LYS A 191 -1.75 0.41 4.62
C LYS A 191 -2.62 1.64 4.70
N ARG A 192 -3.04 2.00 5.90
CA ARG A 192 -3.75 3.24 6.20
C ARG A 192 -3.21 3.81 7.50
N LYS A 193 -2.90 5.09 7.51
CA LYS A 193 -2.43 5.80 8.70
C LYS A 193 -3.02 7.21 8.72
N ARG A 194 -3.43 7.65 9.89
CA ARG A 194 -3.85 9.03 10.12
C ARG A 194 -2.65 9.85 10.53
N PHE A 195 -2.60 11.10 10.07
CA PHE A 195 -1.60 12.08 10.45
C PHE A 195 -2.31 13.33 10.96
N SER A 196 -1.62 14.10 11.79
CA SER A 196 -2.12 15.34 12.38
C SER A 196 -1.43 16.58 11.82
N SER A 197 -0.24 16.42 11.23
CA SER A 197 0.56 17.50 10.65
C SER A 197 1.05 17.18 9.24
N SER A 198 1.54 18.23 8.56
CA SER A 198 2.15 18.13 7.25
C SER A 198 3.45 17.31 7.26
N GLU A 199 4.27 17.48 8.30
CA GLU A 199 5.51 16.74 8.52
C GLU A 199 5.25 15.23 8.68
N GLU A 200 4.28 14.83 9.52
CA GLU A 200 3.90 13.43 9.68
C GLU A 200 3.42 12.80 8.37
N MET A 201 2.66 13.56 7.57
CA MET A 201 2.21 13.11 6.25
C MET A 201 3.40 12.80 5.33
N ILE A 202 4.38 13.70 5.26
CA ILE A 202 5.58 13.53 4.43
C ILE A 202 6.44 12.36 4.92
N ASP A 203 6.61 12.20 6.23
CA ASP A 203 7.34 11.07 6.80
C ASP A 203 6.68 9.75 6.44
N TYR A 204 5.36 9.64 6.61
CA TYR A 204 4.61 8.44 6.24
C TYR A 204 4.65 8.19 4.74
N LEU A 205 4.55 9.23 3.91
CA LEU A 205 4.65 9.11 2.47
C LEU A 205 6.03 8.59 2.06
N SER A 206 7.10 9.11 2.68
CA SER A 206 8.48 8.70 2.41
C SER A 206 8.71 7.24 2.79
N LEU A 207 8.22 6.82 3.97
CA LEU A 207 8.29 5.43 4.43
C LEU A 207 7.54 4.48 3.49
N ILE A 208 6.28 4.79 3.16
CA ILE A 208 5.45 3.97 2.26
C ILE A 208 6.08 3.91 0.87
N SER A 209 6.59 5.04 0.36
CA SER A 209 7.18 5.13 -0.98
C SER A 209 8.44 4.28 -1.11
N ALA A 210 9.23 4.20 -0.04
CA ALA A 210 10.41 3.34 0.06
C ALA A 210 10.06 1.87 0.38
N GLY A 211 8.79 1.55 0.66
CA GLY A 211 8.32 0.20 0.95
C GLY A 211 8.44 -0.23 2.42
N PHE A 212 8.74 0.70 3.33
CA PHE A 212 8.84 0.41 4.77
C PHE A 212 7.46 0.33 5.44
N ASP A 213 7.44 -0.31 6.61
CA ASP A 213 6.27 -0.32 7.49
C ASP A 213 6.13 1.01 8.23
N LEU A 214 4.87 1.38 8.48
CA LEU A 214 4.54 2.57 9.24
C LEU A 214 4.69 2.26 10.73
N PRO A 215 5.28 3.18 11.52
CA PRO A 215 5.40 3.02 12.97
C PRO A 215 4.05 3.02 13.69
#